data_AF-A0AB72Z441-F1
#
_entry.id   AF-A0AB72Z441-F1
#
_cell.length_a   1.000
_cell.length_b   1.000
_cell.length_c   1.000
_cell.angle_alpha   90.00
_cell.angle_beta   90.00
_cell.angle_gamma   90.00
#
_symmetry.space_group_name_H-M   'P 1'
#
loop_
_entity.id
_entity.type
_entity.pdbx_description
1 polymer ?
#
loop_
_entity_poly.entity_id
_entity_poly.type
_entity_poly.pdbx_seq_one_letter_code
_entity_poly.pdbx_strand_id
1 'polypeptide(L)' 'MVIECKNTTKLELAAHLAEAERERFNDGAFAGVLVQKRKGVGLDSDEKVGKSFVVMDLKTFADMLNIAQQSAIK' A
#
# COMPACT_ATOMS: atom_id res chain seq x y z
N MET A 1 3.63 9.52 -0.35
CA MET A 1 2.81 8.33 -0.08
C MET A 1 3.39 7.66 1.14
N VAL A 2 2.54 7.18 2.04
CA VAL A 2 2.96 6.35 3.17
C VAL A 2 2.64 4.89 2.83
N ILE A 3 3.58 4.00 3.14
CA ILE A 3 3.42 2.56 2.97
C ILE A 3 3.49 1.93 4.36
N GLU A 4 2.36 1.40 4.81
CA GLU A 4 2.31 0.65 6.06
C GLU A 4 2.37 -0.85 5.77
N CYS A 5 3.30 -1.57 6.39
CA CYS A 5 3.55 -2.98 6.08
C CYS A 5 3.24 -3.90 7.25
N LYS A 6 2.29 -4.83 7.07
CA LYS A 6 1.87 -5.77 8.10
C LYS A 6 2.32 -7.19 7.77
N ASN A 7 2.94 -7.84 8.75
CA ASN A 7 3.25 -9.26 8.75
C ASN A 7 2.41 -9.97 9.81
N THR A 8 1.14 -10.19 9.50
CA THR A 8 0.19 -10.82 10.41
C THR A 8 -0.29 -12.16 9.88
N THR A 9 -0.64 -13.07 10.78
CA THR A 9 -1.16 -14.41 10.45
C THR A 9 -2.64 -14.38 10.05
N LYS A 10 -3.38 -13.38 10.51
CA LYS A 10 -4.77 -13.07 10.14
C LYS A 10 -4.85 -11.66 9.55
N LEU A 11 -5.73 -11.48 8.59
CA LEU A 11 -5.96 -10.19 7.93
C LEU A 11 -6.97 -9.38 8.75
N GLU A 12 -6.49 -8.35 9.43
CA GLU A 12 -7.32 -7.39 10.17
C GLU A 12 -7.45 -6.09 9.36
N LEU A 13 -8.19 -6.19 8.25
CA LEU A 13 -8.17 -5.17 7.19
C LEU A 13 -8.57 -3.77 7.70
N ALA A 14 -9.65 -3.68 8.48
CA ALA A 14 -10.17 -2.40 8.96
C ALA A 14 -9.16 -1.68 9.89
N ALA A 15 -8.56 -2.41 10.82
CA ALA A 15 -7.59 -1.84 11.75
C ALA A 15 -6.31 -1.39 11.02
N HIS A 16 -5.81 -2.21 10.10
CA HIS A 16 -4.59 -1.91 9.36
C HIS A 16 -4.78 -0.74 8.37
N LEU A 17 -5.95 -0.63 7.72
CA LEU A 17 -6.25 0.53 6.87
C LEU A 17 -6.40 1.82 7.69
N ALA A 18 -7.03 1.76 8.87
CA ALA A 18 -7.15 2.92 9.75
C ALA A 18 -5.79 3.43 10.22
N GLU A 19 -4.83 2.53 10.45
CA GLU A 19 -3.46 2.88 10.76
C GLU A 19 -2.74 3.55 9.58
N ALA A 20 -2.81 2.95 8.39
CA ALA A 20 -2.24 3.54 7.17
C ALA A 20 -2.81 4.93 6.87
N GLU A 21 -4.12 5.14 7.12
CA GLU A 21 -4.79 6.43 6.95
C GLU A 21 -4.35 7.47 7.99
N ARG A 22 -4.16 7.04 9.24
CA ARG A 22 -3.62 7.91 10.31
C ARG A 22 -2.21 8.39 9.97
N GLU A 23 -1.35 7.49 9.52
CA GLU A 23 0.01 7.85 9.12
C GLU A 23 0.03 8.74 7.88
N ARG A 24 -0.83 8.46 6.89
CA ARG A 24 -1.02 9.34 5.73
C ARG A 24 -1.34 10.77 6.16
N PHE A 25 -2.24 10.95 7.12
CA PHE A 25 -2.60 12.27 7.64
C PHE A 25 -1.44 12.92 8.40
N ASN A 26 -0.77 12.18 9.28
CA ASN A 26 0.35 12.68 10.07
C ASN A 26 1.52 13.16 9.20
N ASP A 27 1.80 12.45 8.11
CA ASP A 27 2.91 12.75 7.20
C ASP A 27 2.52 13.71 6.06
N GLY A 28 1.26 14.19 6.04
CA GLY A 28 0.74 15.06 4.98
C GLY A 28 0.79 14.40 3.60
N ALA A 29 0.69 13.07 3.53
CA ALA A 29 0.86 12.31 2.31
C ALA A 29 -0.41 12.26 1.45
N PHE A 30 -0.21 12.21 0.14
CA PHE A 30 -1.30 12.05 -0.84
C PHE A 30 -2.10 10.75 -0.64
N ALA A 31 -1.42 9.64 -0.38
CA ALA A 31 -2.01 8.31 -0.25
C ALA A 31 -1.35 7.53 0.89
N GLY A 32 -2.17 6.75 1.59
CA GLY A 32 -1.77 5.74 2.57
C GLY A 32 -2.09 4.37 2.00
N VAL A 33 -1.12 3.47 2.04
CA VAL A 33 -1.21 2.16 1.39
C VAL A 33 -0.87 1.08 2.39
N LEU A 34 -1.73 0.08 2.53
CA LEU A 34 -1.43 -1.12 3.30
C LEU A 34 -0.74 -2.15 2.39
N VAL A 35 0.42 -2.61 2.79
CA VAL A 35 1.10 -3.78 2.25
C VAL A 35 0.93 -4.94 3.23
N GLN A 36 0.24 -5.98 2.81
CA GLN A 36 0.16 -7.22 3.57
C GLN A 36 1.22 -8.20 3.04
N LYS A 37 2.23 -8.48 3.86
CA LYS A 37 3.26 -9.45 3.54
C LYS A 37 2.63 -10.82 3.30
N ARG A 38 2.93 -11.44 2.16
CA ARG A 38 2.41 -12.77 1.82
C ARG A 38 3.04 -13.85 2.72
N LYS A 39 2.21 -14.62 3.42
CA LYS A 39 2.65 -15.73 4.26
C LYS A 39 3.42 -16.76 3.41
N GLY A 40 4.55 -17.23 3.93
CA GLY A 40 5.41 -18.21 3.24
C GLY A 40 6.32 -17.62 2.16
N VAL A 41 6.27 -16.31 1.90
CA VAL A 41 7.16 -15.63 0.94
C VAL A 41 8.16 -14.77 1.72
N GLY A 42 9.45 -14.94 1.42
CA GLY A 42 10.54 -14.13 1.97
C GLY A 42 10.52 -12.70 1.43
N LEU A 43 11.37 -11.82 1.97
CA LEU A 43 11.56 -10.44 1.49
C LEU A 43 13.00 -10.19 1.03
N ASP A 44 13.73 -11.27 0.72
CA ASP A 44 15.16 -11.29 0.39
C ASP A 44 15.48 -11.00 -1.08
N SER A 45 14.47 -10.70 -1.89
CA SER A 45 14.64 -10.30 -3.30
C SER A 45 13.42 -9.50 -3.78
N ASP A 46 13.62 -8.64 -4.77
CA ASP A 46 12.56 -7.80 -5.35
C ASP A 46 11.40 -8.63 -5.87
N GLU A 47 11.68 -9.75 -6.53
CA GLU A 47 10.66 -10.69 -7.02
C GLU A 47 9.75 -11.20 -5.89
N LYS A 48 10.34 -11.48 -4.72
CA LYS A 48 9.58 -11.97 -3.56
C LYS A 48 8.85 -10.83 -2.83
N VAL A 49 9.45 -9.64 -2.75
CA VAL A 49 8.78 -8.45 -2.21
C VAL A 49 7.53 -8.13 -3.02
N GLY A 50 7.64 -8.18 -4.36
CA GLY A 50 6.55 -7.94 -5.30
C GLY A 50 5.39 -8.93 -5.25
N LYS A 51 5.52 -10.04 -4.50
CA LYS A 51 4.43 -11.01 -4.27
C LYS A 51 3.55 -10.66 -3.07
N SER A 52 3.82 -9.55 -2.37
CA SER A 52 2.97 -9.04 -1.29
C SER A 52 1.68 -8.44 -1.84
N PHE A 53 0.65 -8.34 -0.99
CA PHE A 53 -0.62 -7.76 -1.39
C PHE A 53 -0.63 -6.27 -1.06
N VAL A 54 -1.19 -5.47 -1.98
CA VAL A 54 -1.41 -4.05 -1.79
C VAL A 54 -2.91 -3.83 -1.61
N VAL A 55 -3.29 -3.10 -0.56
CA VAL A 55 -4.67 -2.75 -0.27
C VAL A 55 -4.80 -1.25 -0.06
N MET A 56 -5.76 -0.65 -0.76
CA MET A 56 -6.11 0.76 -0.70
C MET A 56 -7.54 0.94 -1.22
N ASP A 57 -8.15 2.09 -0.98
CA ASP A 57 -9.43 2.43 -1.57
C ASP A 57 -9.34 2.53 -3.11
N LEU A 58 -10.42 2.14 -3.79
CA LEU A 58 -10.49 2.19 -5.25
C LEU A 58 -10.26 3.61 -5.80
N LYS A 59 -10.74 4.63 -5.08
CA LYS A 59 -10.52 6.04 -5.45
C LYS A 59 -9.03 6.39 -5.44
N THR A 60 -8.31 6.02 -4.38
CA THR A 60 -6.87 6.22 -4.26
C THR A 60 -6.12 5.50 -5.38
N PHE A 61 -6.48 4.25 -5.66
CA PHE A 61 -5.90 3.51 -6.78
C PHE A 61 -6.13 4.21 -8.13
N ALA A 62 -7.36 4.65 -8.41
CA ALA A 62 -7.69 5.35 -9.63
C ALA A 62 -6.94 6.68 -9.77
N ASP A 63 -6.85 7.46 -8.69
CA ASP A 63 -6.11 8.72 -8.70
C ASP A 63 -4.61 8.49 -8.97
N MET A 64 -4.02 7.45 -8.37
CA MET A 64 -2.63 7.07 -8.64
C MET A 64 -2.39 6.68 -10.10
N LEU A 65 -3.32 5.91 -10.70
CA LEU A 65 -3.25 5.56 -12.13
C LEU A 65 -3.31 6.80 -13.02
N ASN A 66 -4.24 7.72 -12.73
CA ASN A 66 -4.38 8.95 -13.49
C ASN A 66 -3.12 9.82 -13.43
N ILE A 67 -2.52 9.96 -12.25
CA ILE A 67 -1.26 10.69 -12.06
C ILE A 67 -0.12 10.04 -12.86
N ALA A 68 -0.02 8.71 -12.82
CA ALA A 68 1.00 7.97 -13.57
C ALA A 68 0.85 8.15 -15.09
N GLN A 69 -0.37 8.11 -15.62
CA GLN A 69 -0.64 8.30 -17.05
C GLN A 69 -0.33 9.73 -17.52
N GLN A 70 -0.70 10.74 -16.74
CA GLN A 70 -0.40 12.14 -17.08
C GLN A 70 1.10 12.42 -17.09
N SER A 71 1.86 11.75 -16.22
CA SER A 71 3.32 11.86 -16.15
C SER A 71 4.03 11.22 -17.34
N ALA A 72 3.41 10.21 -17.98
CA ALA A 72 3.97 9.51 -19.13
C ALA A 72 3.77 10.23 -20.48
N ILE A 73 2.96 11.29 -20.52
CA ILE A 73 2.64 12.07 -21.74
C ILE A 73 3.49 13.35 -21.83
N LYS A 74 4.25 13.68 -20.79
CA LYS A 74 5.24 14.76 -20.79
C LYS A 74 6.61 14.24 -21.22
#